data_AF-A0A2V1E0Z9-F1
#
_entry.id   AF-A0A2V1E0Z9-F1
#
_cell.length_a   1.000
_cell.length_b   1.000
_cell.length_c   1.000
_cell.angle_alpha   90.00
_cell.angle_beta   90.00
_cell.angle_gamma   90.00
#
_symmetry.space_group_name_H-M   'P 1'
#
loop_
_entity.id
_entity.type
_entity.pdbx_description
1 polymer ?
#
loop_
_entity_poly.entity_id
_entity_poly.type
_entity_poly.pdbx_seq_one_letter_code
_entity_poly.pdbx_strand_id
1 'polypeptide(L)'
;MDLCTVNRLIQAEIQPAARFWRRYNAGLGASRLQQSGSPALATYLFANAETDKYLSQFIESAAAFVNYVPTELLLGPAFPHLKPVDLKFRYPRDVLTLPRPQYIHSGPPAAKAINEGLPSKIAALKIQALTPLVVPYRHNGADIGFFDRGVIISLGFIVATFVGTVGCVAAYWFRSRAV
;
A
#
# COMPACT_ATOMS: atom_id res chain seq x y z
N MET A 1 41.44 11.45 22.51
CA MET A 1 41.21 10.99 21.13
C MET A 1 39.74 11.19 20.82
N ASP A 2 39.43 12.02 19.83
CA ASP A 2 38.04 12.40 19.54
C ASP A 2 37.28 11.26 18.86
N LEU A 3 36.02 11.08 19.23
CA LEU A 3 35.08 10.11 18.64
C LEU A 3 34.97 10.27 17.11
N CYS A 4 35.16 11.49 16.58
CA CYS A 4 35.15 11.74 15.14
C CYS A 4 36.36 11.11 14.42
N THR A 5 37.53 11.11 15.06
CA THR A 5 38.76 10.55 14.51
C THR A 5 38.73 9.02 14.51
N VAL A 6 38.20 8.41 15.58
CA VAL A 6 38.02 6.95 15.67
C VAL A 6 37.02 6.47 14.61
N ASN A 7 35.91 7.18 14.43
CA ASN A 7 34.90 6.80 13.43
C ASN A 7 35.43 6.96 11.99
N ARG A 8 36.27 7.96 11.71
CA ARG A 8 36.93 8.10 10.40
C ARG A 8 37.96 7.00 10.11
N LEU A 9 38.70 6.57 11.12
CA LEU A 9 39.66 5.47 10.96
C LEU A 9 38.95 4.13 10.73
N ILE A 10 37.87 3.87 11.46
CA ILE A 10 37.01 2.69 11.25
C ILE A 10 36.38 2.73 9.84
N GLN A 11 35.86 3.89 9.42
CA GLN A 11 35.32 4.07 8.07
C GLN A 11 36.39 3.87 6.99
N ALA A 12 37.61 4.37 7.18
CA ALA A 12 38.71 4.24 6.22
C ALA A 12 39.17 2.78 6.04
N GLU A 13 39.13 1.97 7.09
CA GLU A 13 39.45 0.53 7.08
C GLU A 13 38.37 -0.30 6.37
N ILE A 14 37.09 0.05 6.54
CA ILE A 14 35.95 -0.73 6.02
C ILE A 14 35.69 -0.48 4.51
N GLN A 15 35.97 0.73 4.02
CA GLN A 15 35.75 1.14 2.63
C GLN A 15 36.43 0.27 1.55
N PRO A 16 37.72 -0.12 1.67
CA PRO A 16 38.36 -0.98 0.67
C PRO A 16 37.79 -2.40 0.65
N ALA A 17 37.44 -2.97 1.81
CA ALA A 17 36.82 -4.29 1.92
C ALA A 17 35.42 -4.29 1.26
N ALA A 18 34.60 -3.28 1.53
CA ALA A 18 33.28 -3.14 0.91
C ALA A 18 33.37 -3.01 -0.63
N ARG A 19 34.40 -2.34 -1.14
CA ARG A 19 34.64 -2.17 -2.59
C ARG A 19 35.12 -3.47 -3.24
N PHE A 20 35.96 -4.25 -2.55
CA PHE A 20 36.43 -5.56 -2.99
C PHE A 20 35.28 -6.58 -3.06
N TRP A 21 34.46 -6.66 -2.03
CA TRP A 21 33.29 -7.56 -1.98
C TRP A 21 32.24 -7.22 -3.04
N ARG A 22 32.03 -5.92 -3.34
CA ARG A 22 31.15 -5.48 -4.43
C ARG A 22 31.62 -5.98 -5.80
N ARG A 23 32.93 -6.17 -5.98
CA ARG A 23 33.54 -6.69 -7.21
C ARG A 23 33.49 -8.23 -7.29
N TYR A 24 33.59 -8.91 -6.15
CA TYR A 24 33.57 -10.37 -6.05
C TYR A 24 32.17 -10.97 -6.24
N ASN A 25 31.13 -10.30 -5.72
CA ASN A 25 29.74 -10.75 -5.84
C ASN A 25 29.15 -10.62 -7.25
N ALA A 26 29.85 -9.95 -8.18
CA ALA A 26 29.46 -9.89 -9.59
C ALA A 26 29.66 -11.24 -10.33
N GLY A 27 30.46 -12.16 -9.77
CA GLY A 27 30.83 -13.43 -10.41
C GLY A 27 30.18 -14.70 -9.83
N LEU A 28 29.59 -14.63 -8.63
CA LEU A 28 28.86 -15.73 -7.99
C LEU A 28 27.36 -15.46 -8.12
N GLY A 29 26.55 -16.47 -8.45
CA GLY A 29 25.13 -16.38 -8.84
C GLY A 29 24.12 -15.82 -7.81
N ALA A 30 24.52 -14.87 -6.96
CA ALA A 30 23.65 -13.99 -6.18
C ALA A 30 22.92 -12.92 -7.04
N SER A 31 22.94 -13.10 -8.37
CA SER A 31 22.57 -12.11 -9.39
C SER A 31 21.08 -11.77 -9.47
N ARG A 32 20.20 -12.46 -8.72
CA ARG A 32 18.76 -12.20 -8.79
C ARG A 32 18.19 -11.33 -7.65
N LEU A 33 18.91 -11.15 -6.53
CA LEU A 33 18.40 -10.37 -5.39
C LEU A 33 18.90 -8.91 -5.34
N GLN A 34 20.00 -8.58 -6.04
CA GLN A 34 20.59 -7.23 -6.07
C GLN A 34 20.49 -6.52 -7.44
N GLN A 35 19.75 -7.10 -8.38
CA GLN A 35 19.69 -6.61 -9.77
C GLN A 35 19.06 -5.20 -9.92
N SER A 36 18.41 -4.68 -8.87
CA SER A 36 17.71 -3.39 -8.88
C SER A 36 18.55 -2.20 -8.38
N GLY A 37 19.79 -2.38 -7.93
CA GLY A 37 20.58 -1.28 -7.34
C GLY A 37 19.99 -0.70 -6.03
N SER A 38 18.96 -1.33 -5.49
CA SER A 38 18.31 -0.99 -4.22
C SER A 38 18.70 -2.02 -3.14
N PRO A 39 18.82 -1.59 -1.87
CA PRO A 39 19.10 -2.50 -0.76
C PRO A 39 17.98 -3.52 -0.59
N ALA A 40 18.30 -4.73 -0.13
CA ALA A 40 17.30 -5.75 0.14
C ALA A 40 16.35 -5.30 1.27
N LEU A 41 15.06 -5.61 1.17
CA LEU A 41 14.08 -5.18 2.18
C LEU A 41 14.29 -5.86 3.53
N ALA A 42 14.61 -7.16 3.52
CA ALA A 42 14.92 -7.92 4.73
C ALA A 42 15.90 -9.06 4.42
N THR A 43 16.77 -9.37 5.37
CA THR A 43 17.70 -10.52 5.33
C THR A 43 17.43 -11.43 6.52
N TYR A 44 17.37 -12.74 6.27
CA TYR A 44 17.22 -13.77 7.31
C TYR A 44 18.53 -14.55 7.44
N LEU A 45 19.06 -14.57 8.65
CA LEU A 45 20.33 -15.22 8.96
C LEU A 45 20.08 -16.30 10.01
N PHE A 46 20.51 -17.51 9.70
CA PHE A 46 20.42 -18.67 10.59
C PHE A 46 21.81 -19.27 10.74
N ALA A 47 22.61 -18.72 11.64
CA ALA A 47 23.93 -19.25 11.96
C ALA A 47 24.31 -18.98 13.42
N ASN A 48 25.60 -19.11 13.73
CA ASN A 48 26.14 -18.75 15.03
C ASN A 48 26.16 -17.22 15.19
N ALA A 49 26.12 -16.72 16.42
CA ALA A 49 26.04 -15.28 16.71
C ALA A 49 27.18 -14.46 16.08
N GLU A 50 28.39 -15.02 16.02
CA GLU A 50 29.55 -14.38 15.40
C GLU A 50 29.40 -14.24 13.87
N THR A 51 28.94 -15.30 13.22
CA THR A 51 28.69 -15.33 11.78
C THR A 51 27.53 -14.42 11.39
N ASP A 52 26.45 -14.40 12.17
CA ASP A 52 25.29 -13.56 11.89
C ASP A 52 25.60 -12.07 12.08
N LYS A 53 26.45 -11.73 13.06
CA LYS A 53 26.96 -10.37 13.24
C LYS A 53 27.79 -9.91 12.04
N TYR A 54 28.66 -10.78 11.52
CA TYR A 54 29.42 -10.47 10.32
C TYR A 54 28.47 -10.28 9.13
N LEU A 55 27.63 -11.27 8.83
CA LEU A 55 26.74 -11.24 7.66
C LEU A 55 25.77 -10.05 7.67
N SER A 56 25.20 -9.69 8.81
CA SER A 56 24.29 -8.55 8.94
C SER A 56 24.96 -7.19 8.66
N GLN A 57 26.28 -7.07 8.83
CA GLN A 57 27.02 -5.84 8.52
C GLN A 57 27.39 -5.72 7.04
N PHE A 58 27.59 -6.85 6.35
CA PHE A 58 28.04 -6.86 4.95
C PHE A 58 26.90 -7.02 3.94
N ILE A 59 25.76 -7.57 4.35
CA ILE A 59 24.58 -7.69 3.48
C ILE A 59 23.77 -6.41 3.59
N GLU A 60 23.77 -5.65 2.49
CA GLU A 60 23.02 -4.40 2.38
C GLU A 60 21.50 -4.68 2.42
N SER A 61 20.90 -4.47 3.58
CA SER A 61 19.47 -4.67 3.79
C SER A 61 18.86 -3.67 4.79
N ALA A 62 17.56 -3.39 4.64
CA ALA A 62 16.85 -2.45 5.52
C ALA A 62 16.58 -3.05 6.91
N ALA A 63 16.44 -4.37 7.02
CA ALA A 63 16.32 -5.09 8.27
C ALA A 63 17.01 -6.46 8.18
N ALA A 64 17.74 -6.86 9.22
CA ALA A 64 18.34 -8.19 9.34
C ALA A 64 17.76 -8.91 10.56
N PHE A 65 17.22 -10.11 10.35
CA PHE A 65 16.66 -10.96 11.40
C PHE A 65 17.56 -12.17 11.61
N VAL A 66 17.94 -12.41 12.86
CA VAL A 66 18.88 -13.45 13.27
C VAL A 66 18.13 -14.51 14.04
N ASN A 67 18.19 -15.76 13.58
CA ASN A 67 17.58 -16.93 14.22
C ASN A 67 16.08 -16.78 14.55
N TYR A 68 15.38 -15.89 13.84
CA TYR A 68 13.98 -15.59 14.05
C TYR A 68 13.35 -15.02 12.78
N VAL A 69 12.09 -15.38 12.53
CA VAL A 69 11.27 -14.79 11.46
C VAL A 69 10.07 -14.11 12.12
N PRO A 70 9.97 -12.77 12.08
CA PRO A 70 8.82 -12.08 12.63
C PRO A 70 7.57 -12.44 11.83
N THR A 71 6.55 -12.92 12.55
CA THR A 71 5.23 -13.23 11.97
C THR A 71 4.58 -12.00 11.33
N GLU A 72 4.91 -10.80 11.80
CA GLU A 72 4.35 -9.58 11.24
C GLU A 72 4.76 -9.32 9.78
N LEU A 73 5.86 -9.91 9.31
CA LEU A 73 6.27 -9.81 7.91
C LEU A 73 5.32 -10.55 6.97
N LEU A 74 4.50 -11.47 7.50
CA LEU A 74 3.47 -12.19 6.75
C LEU A 74 2.15 -11.40 6.63
N LEU A 75 2.02 -10.28 7.36
CA LEU A 75 0.73 -9.59 7.53
C LEU A 75 0.58 -8.35 6.64
N GLY A 76 1.60 -7.91 5.91
CA GLY A 76 1.46 -6.69 5.14
C GLY A 76 2.67 -6.27 4.30
N PRO A 77 2.49 -5.22 3.48
CA PRO A 77 3.53 -4.69 2.59
C PRO A 77 4.78 -4.20 3.33
N ALA A 78 5.86 -3.92 2.61
CA ALA A 78 7.06 -3.38 3.22
C ALA A 78 6.80 -2.05 3.95
N PHE A 79 7.60 -1.77 4.99
CA PHE A 79 7.51 -0.53 5.75
C PHE A 79 7.86 0.68 4.84
N PRO A 80 7.14 1.82 4.93
CA PRO A 80 7.43 2.98 4.10
C PRO A 80 8.80 3.60 4.44
N HIS A 81 9.66 3.78 3.43
CA HIS A 81 11.04 4.25 3.59
C HIS A 81 11.21 5.69 4.11
N LEU A 82 10.15 6.52 4.08
CA LEU A 82 10.21 7.96 4.38
C LEU A 82 9.67 8.33 5.76
N LYS A 83 9.29 7.36 6.58
CA LYS A 83 8.74 7.59 7.93
C LYS A 83 9.56 6.83 8.98
N PRO A 84 9.66 7.35 10.22
CA PRO A 84 10.29 6.61 11.31
C PRO A 84 9.48 5.35 11.63
N VAL A 85 10.18 4.29 12.04
CA VAL A 85 9.56 3.03 12.47
C VAL A 85 8.96 3.20 13.86
N ASP A 86 7.65 2.96 13.99
CA ASP A 86 6.96 2.85 15.27
C ASP A 86 6.81 1.37 15.64
N LEU A 87 7.29 1.00 16.83
CA LEU A 87 7.24 -0.37 17.35
C LEU A 87 5.86 -0.75 17.90
N LYS A 88 4.99 0.23 18.19
CA LYS A 88 3.62 -0.03 18.66
C LYS A 88 2.63 -0.24 17.53
N PHE A 89 2.79 0.51 16.44
CA PHE A 89 1.87 0.49 15.30
C PHE A 89 2.62 0.41 13.98
N ARG A 90 2.55 -0.76 13.32
CA ARG A 90 3.23 -1.01 12.03
C ARG A 90 2.81 -0.07 10.90
N TYR A 91 1.53 0.30 10.83
CA TYR A 91 1.02 1.32 9.90
C TYR A 91 0.22 2.37 10.66
N PRO A 92 0.85 3.48 11.10
CA PRO A 92 0.09 4.57 11.68
C PRO A 92 -0.90 5.13 10.66
N ARG A 93 -2.05 5.62 11.10
CA ARG A 93 -3.07 6.19 10.19
C ARG A 93 -2.47 7.28 9.30
N ASP A 94 -1.51 8.04 9.82
CA ASP A 94 -0.82 9.11 9.12
C ASP A 94 -0.02 8.67 7.88
N VAL A 95 0.31 7.38 7.72
CA VAL A 95 0.92 6.87 6.46
C VAL A 95 -0.13 6.44 5.44
N LEU A 96 -1.37 6.20 5.86
CA LEU A 96 -2.47 5.74 5.00
C LEU A 96 -3.49 6.84 4.68
N THR A 97 -3.42 7.98 5.36
CA THR A 97 -4.35 9.10 5.17
C THR A 97 -3.66 10.28 4.49
N LEU A 98 -4.36 10.91 3.55
CA LEU A 98 -3.96 12.19 2.96
C LEU A 98 -4.73 13.34 3.61
N PRO A 99 -4.07 14.43 4.03
CA PRO A 99 -4.77 15.61 4.52
C PRO A 99 -5.61 16.22 3.38
N ARG A 100 -6.90 16.45 3.65
CA ARG A 100 -7.86 17.06 2.71
C ARG A 100 -8.38 18.37 3.31
N PRO A 101 -7.59 19.46 3.31
CA PRO A 101 -8.08 20.75 3.80
C PRO A 101 -9.23 21.21 2.90
N GLN A 102 -10.38 21.48 3.50
CA GLN A 102 -11.53 22.07 2.81
C GLN A 102 -11.65 23.53 3.23
N TYR A 103 -11.45 24.43 2.27
CA TYR A 103 -11.73 25.83 2.47
C TYR A 103 -13.23 26.04 2.24
N ILE A 104 -13.96 26.13 3.34
CA ILE A 104 -15.34 26.64 3.29
C ILE A 104 -15.20 28.15 3.07
N HIS A 105 -15.40 28.60 1.83
CA HIS A 105 -15.65 30.02 1.60
C HIS A 105 -16.74 30.45 2.56
N SER A 106 -16.54 31.57 3.25
CA SER A 106 -17.49 32.08 4.25
C SER A 106 -18.90 31.89 3.75
N GLY A 107 -19.60 30.93 4.34
CA GLY A 107 -20.98 30.64 4.02
C GLY A 107 -21.85 31.87 4.27
N PRO A 108 -23.16 31.79 3.96
CA PRO A 108 -24.08 32.91 4.03
C PRO A 108 -23.96 33.71 5.35
N PRO A 109 -24.41 34.98 5.39
CA PRO A 109 -24.21 35.97 6.47
C PRO A 109 -24.45 35.48 7.92
N ALA A 110 -25.08 34.32 8.07
CA ALA A 110 -25.18 33.51 9.27
C ALA A 110 -23.90 33.37 10.10
N ALA A 111 -22.78 32.95 9.49
CA ALA A 111 -21.56 32.68 10.24
C ALA A 111 -20.93 33.95 10.83
N LYS A 112 -21.10 35.10 10.15
CA LYS A 112 -20.63 36.40 10.65
C LYS A 112 -21.53 36.94 11.77
N ALA A 113 -22.84 36.79 11.62
CA ALA A 113 -23.81 37.27 12.61
C ALA A 113 -23.80 36.50 13.95
N ILE A 114 -23.36 35.23 13.96
CA ILE A 114 -23.12 34.47 15.20
C ILE A 114 -21.91 35.05 15.97
N ASN A 115 -20.85 35.45 15.25
CA ASN A 115 -19.67 36.07 15.86
C ASN A 115 -19.95 37.52 16.33
N GLU A 116 -20.90 38.22 15.70
CA GLU A 116 -21.32 39.58 16.08
C GLU A 116 -22.31 39.63 17.27
N GLY A 117 -22.82 38.48 17.75
CA GLY A 117 -23.59 38.39 19.00
C GLY A 117 -24.95 39.12 19.02
N LEU A 118 -25.51 39.51 17.87
CA LEU A 118 -26.80 40.22 17.83
C LEU A 118 -27.99 39.24 17.99
N PRO A 119 -28.81 39.33 19.05
CA PRO A 119 -29.86 38.36 19.35
C PRO A 119 -30.97 38.32 18.27
N SER A 120 -31.26 39.44 17.62
CA SER A 120 -32.24 39.54 16.53
C SER A 120 -31.80 38.81 15.26
N LYS A 121 -30.50 38.88 14.92
CA LYS A 121 -29.95 38.16 13.77
C LYS A 121 -29.89 36.65 14.06
N ILE A 122 -29.54 36.24 15.28
CA ILE A 122 -29.50 34.81 15.67
C ILE A 122 -30.88 34.15 15.54
N ALA A 123 -31.96 34.86 15.88
CA ALA A 123 -33.32 34.35 15.70
C ALA A 123 -33.69 34.12 14.23
N ALA A 124 -33.38 35.07 13.35
CA ALA A 124 -33.58 34.91 11.90
C ALA A 124 -32.73 33.77 11.31
N LEU A 125 -31.54 33.54 11.84
CA LEU A 125 -30.65 32.45 11.43
C LEU A 125 -31.09 31.09 11.92
N LYS A 126 -31.71 30.99 13.10
CA LYS A 126 -32.34 29.73 13.54
C LYS A 126 -33.47 29.34 12.58
N ILE A 127 -34.29 30.30 12.16
CA ILE A 127 -35.36 30.05 11.18
C ILE A 127 -34.75 29.58 9.85
N GLN A 128 -33.67 30.22 9.39
CA GLN A 128 -32.97 29.82 8.17
C GLN A 128 -32.28 28.45 8.29
N ALA A 129 -31.68 28.12 9.44
CA ALA A 129 -31.03 26.83 9.68
C ALA A 129 -32.03 25.67 9.80
N LEU A 130 -33.27 25.97 10.17
CA LEU A 130 -34.38 25.02 10.17
C LEU A 130 -35.03 24.87 8.78
N THR A 131 -34.66 25.71 7.79
CA THR A 131 -35.14 25.48 6.43
C THR A 131 -34.49 24.21 5.87
N PRO A 132 -35.29 23.30 5.28
CA PRO A 132 -34.77 22.05 4.75
C PRO A 132 -33.76 22.37 3.65
N LEU A 133 -32.55 21.83 3.80
CA LEU A 133 -31.48 21.99 2.83
C LEU A 133 -31.97 21.46 1.48
N VAL A 134 -31.80 22.25 0.41
CA VAL A 134 -32.11 21.80 -0.95
C VAL A 134 -31.25 20.58 -1.22
N VAL A 135 -31.88 19.41 -1.27
CA VAL A 135 -31.19 18.15 -1.56
C VAL A 135 -30.62 18.31 -2.96
N PRO A 136 -29.28 18.36 -3.13
CA PRO A 136 -28.72 18.39 -4.48
C PRO A 136 -29.23 17.15 -5.21
N TYR A 137 -29.57 17.30 -6.50
CA TYR A 137 -30.07 16.19 -7.32
C TYR A 137 -29.16 14.97 -7.15
N ARG A 138 -29.62 14.00 -6.35
CA ARG A 138 -28.97 12.72 -6.20
C ARG A 138 -29.50 11.90 -7.36
N HIS A 139 -28.59 11.44 -8.22
CA HIS A 139 -28.95 10.48 -9.25
C HIS A 139 -29.76 9.37 -8.58
N ASN A 140 -30.99 9.20 -9.03
CA ASN A 140 -31.82 8.08 -8.63
C ASN A 140 -31.00 6.84 -8.94
N GLY A 141 -30.66 6.03 -7.93
CA GLY A 141 -29.83 4.82 -8.05
C GLY A 141 -30.48 3.69 -8.86
N ALA A 142 -31.22 4.06 -9.90
CA ALA A 142 -31.78 3.22 -10.95
C ALA A 142 -30.70 2.76 -11.95
N ASP A 143 -29.45 3.20 -11.78
CA ASP A 143 -28.33 2.64 -12.52
C ASP A 143 -27.94 1.28 -11.91
N ILE A 144 -27.58 0.33 -12.79
CA ILE A 144 -27.30 -1.05 -12.42
C ILE A 144 -26.09 -1.07 -11.50
N GLY A 145 -26.27 -1.50 -10.25
CA GLY A 145 -25.22 -1.55 -9.24
C GLY A 145 -24.04 -2.43 -9.67
N PHE A 146 -22.84 -2.14 -9.15
CA PHE A 146 -21.63 -2.91 -9.44
C PHE A 146 -21.82 -4.43 -9.29
N PHE A 147 -22.56 -4.85 -8.26
CA PHE A 147 -22.84 -6.27 -8.01
C PHE A 147 -23.77 -6.90 -9.04
N ASP A 148 -24.80 -6.17 -9.48
CA ASP A 148 -25.77 -6.65 -10.46
C ASP A 148 -25.12 -6.81 -11.84
N ARG A 149 -24.24 -5.86 -12.21
CA ARG A 149 -23.37 -5.99 -13.40
C ARG A 149 -22.47 -7.22 -13.32
N GLY A 150 -21.86 -7.48 -12.15
CA GLY A 150 -21.00 -8.64 -11.95
C GLY A 150 -21.74 -9.97 -12.13
N VAL A 151 -22.94 -10.08 -11.55
CA VAL A 151 -23.79 -11.28 -11.68
C VAL A 151 -24.22 -11.47 -13.14
N ILE A 152 -24.73 -10.43 -13.82
CA ILE A 152 -25.18 -10.51 -15.22
C ILE A 152 -24.05 -10.98 -16.14
N ILE A 153 -22.85 -10.41 -15.99
CA ILE A 153 -21.69 -10.79 -16.83
C ILE A 153 -21.26 -12.23 -16.55
N SER A 154 -21.20 -12.64 -15.28
CA SER A 154 -20.81 -14.01 -14.91
C SER A 154 -21.80 -15.07 -15.40
N LEU A 155 -23.11 -14.80 -15.27
CA LEU A 155 -24.16 -15.69 -15.76
C LEU A 155 -24.12 -15.80 -17.29
N GLY A 156 -23.96 -14.66 -17.98
CA GLY A 156 -23.82 -14.64 -19.45
C GLY A 156 -22.64 -15.49 -19.93
N PHE A 157 -21.50 -15.40 -19.24
CA PHE A 157 -20.32 -16.18 -19.59
C PHE A 157 -20.52 -17.70 -19.38
N ILE A 158 -21.15 -18.09 -18.28
CA ILE A 158 -21.50 -19.49 -18.00
C ILE A 158 -22.44 -20.02 -19.07
N VAL A 159 -23.54 -19.33 -19.37
CA VAL A 159 -24.51 -19.80 -20.38
C VAL A 159 -23.86 -19.93 -21.76
N ALA A 160 -23.05 -18.95 -22.18
CA ALA A 160 -22.37 -18.99 -23.48
C ALA A 160 -21.43 -20.20 -23.60
N THR A 161 -20.65 -20.49 -22.55
CA THR A 161 -19.72 -21.63 -22.54
C THR A 161 -20.46 -22.98 -22.52
N PHE A 162 -21.54 -23.10 -21.76
CA PHE A 162 -22.37 -24.31 -21.77
C PHE A 162 -23.05 -24.56 -23.12
N VAL A 163 -23.66 -23.54 -23.71
CA VAL A 163 -24.32 -23.67 -25.02
C VAL A 163 -23.30 -23.98 -26.12
N GLY A 164 -22.13 -23.33 -26.10
CA GLY A 164 -21.06 -23.58 -27.07
C GLY A 164 -20.52 -25.00 -27.00
N THR A 165 -20.24 -25.50 -25.79
CA THR A 165 -19.68 -26.85 -25.60
C THR A 165 -20.71 -27.94 -25.94
N VAL A 166 -21.93 -27.84 -25.41
CA VAL A 166 -23.00 -28.82 -25.67
C VAL A 166 -23.39 -28.80 -27.16
N GLY A 167 -23.50 -27.62 -27.76
CA GLY A 167 -23.81 -27.46 -29.18
C GLY A 167 -22.75 -28.06 -30.09
N CYS A 168 -21.46 -27.85 -29.79
CA CYS A 168 -20.36 -28.42 -30.55
C CYS A 168 -20.32 -29.95 -30.44
N VAL A 169 -20.50 -30.49 -29.23
CA VAL A 169 -20.54 -31.95 -29.00
C VAL A 169 -21.74 -32.58 -29.71
N ALA A 170 -22.92 -31.96 -29.63
CA ALA A 170 -24.11 -32.44 -30.34
C ALA A 170 -23.90 -32.45 -31.86
N ALA A 171 -23.37 -31.35 -32.43
CA ALA A 171 -23.09 -31.26 -33.86
C ALA A 171 -22.04 -32.30 -34.32
N TYR A 172 -21.01 -32.54 -33.51
CA TYR A 172 -20.03 -33.59 -33.77
C TYR A 172 -20.67 -34.98 -33.74
N TRP A 173 -21.50 -35.26 -32.74
CA TRP A 173 -22.18 -36.54 -32.59
C TRP A 173 -23.14 -36.83 -33.75
N PHE A 174 -23.95 -35.85 -34.16
CA PHE A 174 -24.82 -36.00 -35.32
C PHE A 174 -24.03 -36.22 -36.62
N ARG A 175 -22.91 -35.51 -36.81
CA ARG A 175 -22.06 -35.71 -37.99
C ARG A 175 -21.40 -37.08 -38.02
N SER A 176 -20.99 -37.61 -36.86
CA SER A 176 -20.39 -38.95 -36.75
C SER A 176 -21.37 -40.09 -37.05
N ARG A 177 -22.68 -39.85 -37.03
CA ARG A 177 -23.71 -40.83 -37.40
C ARG A 177 -24.20 -40.72 -38.84
N ALA A 178 -23.86 -39.64 -39.53
CA ALA A 178 -24.24 -39.38 -40.92
C ALA A 178 -23.18 -39.85 -41.94
N VAL A 179 -22.00 -40.29 -41.46
CA VAL A 179 -20.91 -40.91 -42.22
C VAL A 179 -20.89 -42.39 -41.88
#